data_AF-A0AAD2VUI8-F1
#
_entry.id   AF-A0AAD2VUI8-F1
#
_cell.length_a   1.000
_cell.length_b   1.000
_cell.length_c   1.000
_cell.angle_alpha   90.00
_cell.angle_beta   90.00
_cell.angle_gamma   90.00
#
_symmetry.space_group_name_H-M   'P 1'
#
loop_
_entity.id
_entity.type
_entity.pdbx_description
1 polymer ?
#
loop_
_entity_poly.entity_id
_entity_poly.type
_entity_poly.pdbx_seq_one_letter_code
_entity_poly.pdbx_strand_id
1 'polypeptide(L)'
;MQDLMPPINTPDSAFHDGDPTTGQLGTIVTALWLNNVQAATRDVQLEIKNVLAKAGIQPDPKKTNQLAEAISQIIGSGNYASTAYVDNGLNKKIDKANISGVKGNDNDKVPSLNLFTIEIGKLAAIGYSYSKIESDNRYQPKGEYATSQALSDGLIKKFDKTGGEIDGPLKIKNARIIVGGVNDFAGAALTRTDGSYILLESRPLSNNALLGIIDRSASGSDRTVVSIPNRSGTAMLVGDYGWGGSADNNLTASQAGITEFLQTKTTPSQMHRNNITTKYSVAYAANAYLKCGNTWMNISVGHNNGIMTIAAGNETVENVSTVYSTVNTTTDRNGNLKVSGFSDTLSDYPVGSPIPWPQATAPSGFLVCNGQSFNKTTYPLLAAAYPSGKLPDLRGEFIRGLDAGRNVDSSRAVLSAQSDAMQEISGTFTVEGAKSEKEAPAVVTGVFTKSVTKGKVNTAASSQNEDIPLIKFNTSNEARTSNENRPRNIAFLYIVRAA
;
A
#
# COMPACT_ATOMS: atom_id res chain seq x y z
N MET A 1 90.37 -37.21 -99.33
CA MET A 1 90.23 -36.37 -100.54
C MET A 1 91.41 -35.43 -100.60
N GLN A 2 92.04 -35.30 -101.77
CA GLN A 2 93.15 -34.37 -102.03
C GLN A 2 92.81 -32.93 -101.59
N ASP A 3 93.85 -32.20 -101.15
CA ASP A 3 93.74 -30.78 -100.83
C ASP A 3 93.46 -29.92 -102.09
N LEU A 4 92.95 -28.70 -101.90
CA LEU A 4 92.55 -27.82 -103.01
C LEU A 4 93.72 -27.47 -103.93
N MET A 5 93.44 -27.46 -105.24
CA MET A 5 94.43 -27.10 -106.24
C MET A 5 94.88 -25.63 -106.10
N PRO A 6 96.18 -25.33 -106.32
CA PRO A 6 96.68 -23.96 -106.27
C PRO A 6 96.12 -23.11 -107.45
N PRO A 7 95.89 -21.79 -107.22
CA PRO A 7 95.41 -20.86 -108.24
C PRO A 7 96.44 -20.59 -109.35
N ILE A 8 95.96 -20.10 -110.49
CA ILE A 8 96.80 -19.77 -111.65
C ILE A 8 97.48 -18.42 -111.42
N ASN A 9 98.70 -18.26 -111.92
CA ASN A 9 99.47 -17.03 -111.73
C ASN A 9 99.06 -15.95 -112.75
N THR A 10 97.84 -15.42 -112.60
CA THR A 10 97.30 -14.24 -113.26
C THR A 10 96.75 -13.28 -112.20
N PRO A 11 96.56 -11.99 -112.52
CA PRO A 11 96.14 -10.99 -111.52
C PRO A 11 94.84 -11.35 -110.79
N ASP A 12 93.93 -12.05 -111.44
CA ASP A 12 92.66 -12.51 -110.87
C ASP A 12 92.61 -14.03 -110.60
N SER A 13 93.73 -14.72 -110.78
CA SER A 13 93.87 -16.17 -110.58
C SER A 13 93.11 -17.07 -111.56
N ALA A 14 92.65 -16.57 -112.71
CA ALA A 14 91.99 -17.35 -113.75
C ALA A 14 92.74 -17.36 -115.11
N PHE A 15 92.44 -18.35 -115.96
CA PHE A 15 92.93 -18.38 -117.35
C PHE A 15 92.20 -17.34 -118.20
N HIS A 16 92.91 -16.63 -119.08
CA HIS A 16 92.36 -15.64 -120.01
C HIS A 16 92.85 -15.93 -121.43
N ASP A 17 92.03 -15.59 -122.42
CA ASP A 17 92.46 -15.66 -123.82
C ASP A 17 93.36 -14.47 -124.19
N GLY A 18 94.16 -14.64 -125.24
CA GLY A 18 94.96 -13.56 -125.81
C GLY A 18 94.13 -12.68 -126.73
N ASP A 19 94.49 -11.41 -126.82
CA ASP A 19 93.95 -10.46 -127.80
C ASP A 19 95.00 -10.13 -128.88
N PRO A 20 94.83 -10.66 -130.10
CA PRO A 20 95.76 -10.41 -131.20
C PRO A 20 95.72 -8.98 -131.77
N THR A 21 94.71 -8.15 -131.46
CA THR A 21 94.63 -6.74 -131.93
C THR A 21 95.44 -5.77 -131.09
N THR A 22 95.66 -6.11 -129.81
CA THR A 22 96.61 -5.43 -128.90
C THR A 22 97.95 -6.16 -128.83
N GLY A 23 98.04 -7.35 -129.41
CA GLY A 23 99.22 -8.24 -129.32
C GLY A 23 99.34 -8.93 -127.96
N GLN A 24 98.33 -8.84 -127.09
CA GLN A 24 98.33 -9.49 -125.79
C GLN A 24 98.12 -11.01 -125.98
N LEU A 25 99.00 -11.85 -125.41
CA LEU A 25 98.88 -13.31 -125.47
C LEU A 25 98.05 -13.84 -124.31
N GLY A 26 97.37 -14.97 -124.53
CA GLY A 26 96.54 -15.62 -123.53
C GLY A 26 97.35 -16.35 -122.46
N THR A 27 96.70 -16.62 -121.33
CA THR A 27 97.28 -17.30 -120.19
C THR A 27 97.61 -18.75 -120.52
N ILE A 28 98.88 -19.12 -120.36
CA ILE A 28 99.36 -20.48 -120.61
C ILE A 28 98.93 -21.41 -119.48
N VAL A 29 98.27 -22.52 -119.82
CA VAL A 29 97.99 -23.61 -118.88
C VAL A 29 99.29 -24.31 -118.51
N THR A 30 99.70 -24.20 -117.24
CA THR A 30 100.95 -24.78 -116.76
C THR A 30 100.84 -26.26 -116.46
N ALA A 31 101.95 -27.00 -116.62
CA ALA A 31 102.02 -28.42 -116.29
C ALA A 31 101.68 -28.70 -114.81
N LEU A 32 102.04 -27.78 -113.90
CA LEU A 32 101.70 -27.88 -112.48
C LEU A 32 100.18 -27.98 -112.26
N TRP A 33 99.41 -27.12 -112.95
CA TRP A 33 97.97 -27.11 -112.81
C TRP A 33 97.33 -28.37 -113.41
N LEU A 34 97.74 -28.76 -114.62
CA LEU A 34 97.26 -29.98 -115.29
C LEU A 34 97.55 -31.26 -114.48
N ASN A 35 98.73 -31.38 -113.86
CA ASN A 35 99.07 -32.53 -113.01
C ASN A 35 98.20 -32.61 -111.75
N ASN A 36 97.87 -31.46 -111.15
CA ASN A 36 97.00 -31.43 -109.97
C ASN A 36 95.54 -31.82 -110.30
N VAL A 37 95.01 -31.43 -111.47
CA VAL A 37 93.68 -31.90 -111.94
C VAL A 37 93.67 -33.42 -112.07
N GLN A 38 94.71 -33.99 -112.67
CA GLN A 38 94.82 -35.44 -112.85
C GLN A 38 94.83 -36.16 -111.50
N ALA A 39 95.58 -35.65 -110.51
CA ALA A 39 95.67 -36.23 -109.18
C ALA A 39 94.30 -36.23 -108.45
N ALA A 40 93.61 -35.10 -108.42
CA ALA A 40 92.29 -34.98 -107.78
C ALA A 40 91.24 -35.90 -108.42
N THR A 41 91.25 -36.01 -109.75
CA THR A 41 90.31 -36.89 -110.47
C THR A 41 90.51 -38.36 -110.10
N ARG A 42 91.76 -38.81 -109.96
CA ARG A 42 92.07 -40.20 -109.60
C ARG A 42 91.71 -40.54 -108.16
N ASP A 43 91.83 -39.58 -107.24
CA ASP A 43 91.50 -39.76 -105.82
C ASP A 43 89.99 -39.97 -105.62
N VAL A 44 89.16 -39.17 -106.28
CA VAL A 44 87.69 -39.35 -106.25
C VAL A 44 87.29 -40.70 -106.84
N GLN A 45 87.93 -41.11 -107.93
CA GLN A 45 87.69 -42.44 -108.52
C GLN A 45 88.06 -43.58 -107.56
N LEU A 46 89.05 -43.40 -106.70
CA LEU A 46 89.45 -44.40 -105.70
C LEU A 46 88.42 -44.53 -104.57
N GLU A 47 87.90 -43.42 -104.06
CA GLU A 47 86.85 -43.44 -103.02
C GLU A 47 85.56 -44.14 -103.50
N ILE A 48 85.14 -43.85 -104.73
CA ILE A 48 83.97 -44.53 -105.33
C ILE A 48 84.20 -46.05 -105.41
N LYS A 49 85.43 -46.48 -105.75
CA LYS A 49 85.80 -47.91 -105.74
C LYS A 49 85.76 -48.52 -104.34
N ASN A 50 86.11 -47.78 -103.30
CA ASN A 50 86.02 -48.26 -101.92
C ASN A 50 84.56 -48.48 -101.47
N VAL A 51 83.63 -47.60 -101.87
CA VAL A 51 82.19 -47.76 -101.58
C VAL A 51 81.63 -49.02 -102.27
N LEU A 52 82.00 -49.25 -103.53
CA LEU A 52 81.67 -50.47 -104.27
C LEU A 52 82.20 -51.72 -103.55
N ALA A 53 83.46 -51.69 -103.13
CA ALA A 53 84.08 -52.79 -102.41
C ALA A 53 83.38 -53.09 -101.08
N LYS A 54 82.91 -52.06 -100.35
CA LYS A 54 82.18 -52.22 -99.09
C LYS A 54 80.83 -52.92 -99.27
N ALA A 55 80.17 -52.72 -100.41
CA ALA A 55 78.98 -53.46 -100.81
C ALA A 55 79.30 -54.84 -101.43
N GLY A 56 80.58 -55.21 -101.57
CA GLY A 56 81.01 -56.47 -102.19
C GLY A 56 80.98 -56.45 -103.73
N ILE A 57 80.91 -55.28 -104.35
CA ILE A 57 80.78 -55.10 -105.80
C ILE A 57 82.15 -54.78 -106.42
N GLN A 58 82.52 -55.49 -107.50
CA GLN A 58 83.75 -55.23 -108.26
C GLN A 58 83.52 -54.15 -109.33
N PRO A 59 84.39 -53.13 -109.49
CA PRO A 59 84.18 -52.05 -110.46
C PRO A 59 84.21 -52.52 -111.93
N ASP A 60 83.13 -52.31 -112.67
CA ASP A 60 83.02 -52.56 -114.11
C ASP A 60 82.92 -51.25 -114.92
N PRO A 61 83.86 -50.92 -115.83
CA PRO A 61 83.81 -49.69 -116.61
C PRO A 61 82.61 -49.61 -117.58
N LYS A 62 81.90 -50.71 -117.85
CA LYS A 62 80.70 -50.74 -118.71
C LYS A 62 79.39 -50.47 -117.95
N LYS A 63 79.41 -50.45 -116.62
CA LYS A 63 78.20 -50.21 -115.80
C LYS A 63 78.25 -48.83 -115.13
N THR A 64 77.21 -48.03 -115.36
CA THR A 64 77.14 -46.63 -114.90
C THR A 64 76.32 -46.42 -113.62
N ASN A 65 75.69 -47.46 -113.06
CA ASN A 65 74.80 -47.37 -111.89
C ASN A 65 75.35 -48.06 -110.61
N GLN A 66 76.58 -48.57 -110.64
CA GLN A 66 77.09 -49.46 -109.60
C GLN A 66 77.21 -48.78 -108.23
N LEU A 67 77.51 -47.48 -108.19
CA LEU A 67 77.57 -46.74 -106.93
C LEU A 67 76.20 -46.67 -106.26
N ALA A 68 75.12 -46.52 -107.04
CA ALA A 68 73.76 -46.51 -106.52
C ALA A 68 73.35 -47.90 -105.99
N GLU A 69 73.71 -48.98 -106.72
CA GLU A 69 73.49 -50.36 -106.26
C GLU A 69 74.22 -50.65 -104.94
N ALA A 70 75.48 -50.21 -104.82
CA ALA A 70 76.26 -50.36 -103.59
C ALA A 70 75.60 -49.69 -102.40
N ILE A 71 75.07 -48.46 -102.57
CA ILE A 71 74.38 -47.73 -101.51
C ILE A 71 73.08 -48.44 -101.09
N SER A 72 72.26 -48.88 -102.06
CA SER A 72 71.02 -49.61 -101.75
C SER A 72 71.27 -50.89 -100.97
N GLN A 73 72.32 -51.64 -101.32
CA GLN A 73 72.68 -52.89 -100.66
C GLN A 73 73.19 -52.68 -99.23
N ILE A 74 73.95 -51.60 -99.00
CA ILE A 74 74.40 -51.20 -97.66
C ILE A 74 73.19 -50.81 -96.77
N ILE A 75 72.19 -50.09 -97.32
CA ILE A 75 71.00 -49.68 -96.55
C ILE A 75 70.08 -50.87 -96.22
N GLY A 76 69.88 -51.80 -97.17
CA GLY A 76 69.00 -52.96 -96.99
C GLY A 76 69.46 -53.98 -95.95
N SER A 77 70.70 -53.89 -95.46
CA SER A 77 71.24 -54.75 -94.40
C SER A 77 71.18 -54.14 -92.99
N GLY A 78 70.67 -52.90 -92.85
CA GLY A 78 70.48 -52.24 -91.55
C GLY A 78 69.08 -52.43 -90.96
N ASN A 79 68.98 -52.54 -89.62
CA ASN A 79 67.70 -52.64 -88.91
C ASN A 79 66.94 -51.29 -88.88
N TYR A 80 65.93 -51.12 -89.75
CA TYR A 80 65.01 -49.98 -89.75
C TYR A 80 63.55 -50.45 -89.70
N ALA A 81 62.69 -49.77 -88.93
CA ALA A 81 61.31 -50.19 -88.67
C ALA A 81 60.34 -49.88 -89.84
N SER A 82 59.44 -50.81 -90.17
CA SER A 82 58.44 -50.68 -91.24
C SER A 82 57.02 -50.37 -90.70
N THR A 83 56.13 -49.91 -91.59
CA THR A 83 54.75 -49.47 -91.31
C THR A 83 53.92 -50.48 -90.50
N ALA A 84 54.11 -51.79 -90.69
CA ALA A 84 53.39 -52.83 -89.95
C ALA A 84 53.73 -52.86 -88.44
N TYR A 85 54.92 -52.37 -88.04
CA TYR A 85 55.30 -52.27 -86.62
C TYR A 85 54.54 -51.13 -85.91
N VAL A 86 54.20 -50.06 -86.66
CA VAL A 86 53.51 -48.88 -86.12
C VAL A 86 52.04 -49.20 -85.79
N ASP A 87 51.34 -49.93 -86.65
CA ASP A 87 49.93 -50.30 -86.45
C ASP A 87 49.74 -51.27 -85.27
N ASN A 88 50.67 -52.21 -85.08
CA ASN A 88 50.65 -53.14 -83.95
C ASN A 88 50.98 -52.44 -82.62
N GLY A 89 51.79 -51.38 -82.66
CA GLY A 89 52.09 -50.53 -81.50
C GLY A 89 50.90 -49.69 -81.05
N LEU A 90 50.08 -49.20 -81.98
CA LEU A 90 48.86 -48.42 -81.68
C LEU A 90 47.74 -49.31 -81.12
N ASN A 91 47.53 -50.50 -81.68
CA ASN A 91 46.51 -51.45 -81.19
C ASN A 91 46.81 -52.01 -79.78
N LYS A 92 48.08 -52.07 -79.36
CA LYS A 92 48.45 -52.44 -77.97
C LYS A 92 48.28 -51.31 -76.95
N LYS A 93 48.21 -50.04 -77.39
CA LYS A 93 48.04 -48.88 -76.50
C LYS A 93 46.57 -48.52 -76.23
N ILE A 94 45.63 -49.05 -77.00
CA ILE A 94 44.19 -48.89 -76.76
C ILE A 94 43.62 -50.25 -76.33
N ASP A 95 43.53 -50.48 -75.03
CA ASP A 95 42.96 -51.70 -74.46
C ASP A 95 41.43 -51.67 -74.54
N LYS A 96 40.85 -52.34 -75.54
CA LYS A 96 39.38 -52.48 -75.67
C LYS A 96 38.74 -53.29 -74.53
N ALA A 97 39.52 -54.03 -73.72
CA ALA A 97 39.01 -54.71 -72.53
C ALA A 97 38.73 -53.74 -71.36
N ASN A 98 39.38 -52.56 -71.33
CA ASN A 98 39.10 -51.51 -70.34
C ASN A 98 37.76 -50.77 -70.56
N ILE A 99 36.99 -51.14 -71.58
CA ILE A 99 35.59 -50.70 -71.82
C ILE A 99 34.63 -51.87 -71.54
N SER A 100 34.94 -52.72 -70.56
CA SER A 100 34.05 -53.80 -70.12
C SER A 100 33.78 -53.75 -68.61
N GLY A 101 32.63 -53.18 -68.27
CA GLY A 101 31.65 -53.75 -67.33
C GLY A 101 32.04 -54.23 -65.92
N VAL A 102 33.07 -53.69 -65.25
CA VAL A 102 33.32 -54.02 -63.82
C VAL A 102 33.20 -52.78 -62.93
N LYS A 103 32.34 -52.88 -61.89
CA LYS A 103 32.16 -51.87 -60.85
C LYS A 103 33.47 -51.71 -60.05
N GLY A 104 34.25 -50.67 -60.34
CA GLY A 104 35.39 -50.25 -59.54
C GLY A 104 35.58 -48.75 -59.67
N ASN A 105 35.80 -48.06 -58.56
CA ASN A 105 35.97 -46.60 -58.46
C ASN A 105 37.34 -46.12 -58.99
N ASP A 106 37.73 -46.58 -60.17
CA ASP A 106 39.01 -46.28 -60.75
C ASP A 106 38.98 -44.90 -61.45
N ASN A 107 39.71 -43.93 -60.89
CA ASN A 107 39.73 -42.53 -61.35
C ASN A 107 40.47 -42.33 -62.69
N ASP A 108 41.17 -43.36 -63.18
CA ASP A 108 41.95 -43.29 -64.42
C ASP A 108 41.16 -43.84 -65.63
N LYS A 109 39.88 -44.22 -65.44
CA LYS A 109 39.01 -44.78 -66.49
C LYS A 109 37.76 -43.94 -66.71
N VAL A 110 37.36 -43.80 -67.98
CA VAL A 110 36.13 -43.06 -68.36
C VAL A 110 34.91 -43.97 -68.12
N PRO A 111 33.90 -43.56 -67.34
CA PRO A 111 32.73 -44.39 -67.09
C PRO A 111 31.92 -44.61 -68.38
N SER A 112 31.27 -45.77 -68.50
CA SER A 112 30.37 -46.02 -69.62
C SER A 112 29.15 -45.09 -69.52
N LEU A 113 28.59 -44.67 -70.66
CA LEU A 113 27.42 -43.77 -70.70
C LEU A 113 26.22 -44.33 -69.90
N ASN A 114 26.05 -45.65 -69.90
CA ASN A 114 25.03 -46.32 -69.10
C ASN A 114 25.32 -46.23 -67.59
N LEU A 115 26.58 -46.40 -67.17
CA LEU A 115 26.97 -46.27 -65.77
C LEU A 115 26.86 -44.81 -65.27
N PHE A 116 27.23 -43.84 -66.11
CA PHE A 116 27.07 -42.42 -65.84
C PHE A 116 25.60 -42.04 -65.66
N THR A 117 24.72 -42.52 -66.54
CA THR A 117 23.28 -42.21 -66.48
C THR A 117 22.59 -42.87 -65.28
N ILE A 118 22.99 -44.09 -64.90
CA ILE A 118 22.39 -44.80 -63.75
C ILE A 118 22.87 -44.18 -62.42
N GLU A 119 24.16 -43.90 -62.23
CA GLU A 119 24.64 -43.38 -60.94
C GLU A 119 24.39 -41.88 -60.74
N ILE A 120 24.45 -41.06 -61.79
CA ILE A 120 23.97 -39.67 -61.71
C ILE A 120 22.44 -39.63 -61.56
N GLY A 121 21.71 -40.55 -62.23
CA GLY A 121 20.27 -40.69 -62.07
C GLY A 121 19.84 -41.05 -60.65
N LYS A 122 20.62 -41.87 -59.93
CA LYS A 122 20.41 -42.14 -58.49
C LYS A 122 20.69 -40.93 -57.61
N LEU A 123 21.62 -40.05 -57.99
CA LEU A 123 21.92 -38.82 -57.23
C LEU A 123 20.91 -37.69 -57.51
N ALA A 124 20.32 -37.64 -58.70
CA ALA A 124 19.32 -36.63 -59.07
C ALA A 124 17.94 -36.87 -58.41
N ALA A 125 17.61 -38.13 -58.07
CA ALA A 125 16.31 -38.48 -57.46
C ALA A 125 16.25 -38.26 -55.94
N ILE A 126 17.38 -38.00 -55.28
CA ILE A 126 17.47 -37.77 -53.84
C ILE A 126 17.95 -36.33 -53.68
N GLY A 127 17.03 -35.38 -53.49
CA GLY A 127 17.28 -33.93 -53.46
C GLY A 127 18.15 -33.41 -52.31
N TYR A 128 19.18 -34.15 -51.89
CA TYR A 128 20.19 -33.71 -50.95
C TYR A 128 21.50 -33.50 -51.70
N SER A 129 21.90 -32.24 -51.88
CA SER A 129 23.18 -31.86 -52.48
C SER A 129 24.40 -32.29 -51.63
N TYR A 130 24.18 -32.89 -50.47
CA TYR A 130 25.21 -33.42 -49.56
C TYR A 130 24.71 -34.68 -48.86
N SER A 131 25.60 -35.64 -48.59
CA SER A 131 25.26 -36.77 -47.74
C SER A 131 24.99 -36.31 -46.29
N LYS A 132 24.16 -37.05 -45.54
CA LYS A 132 23.86 -36.73 -44.12
C LYS A 132 25.13 -36.59 -43.27
N ILE A 133 26.17 -37.37 -43.59
CA ILE A 133 27.48 -37.30 -42.92
C ILE A 133 28.19 -35.98 -43.21
N GLU A 134 28.06 -35.43 -44.42
CA GLU A 134 28.65 -34.16 -44.81
C GLU A 134 27.87 -32.97 -44.26
N SER A 135 26.54 -33.03 -44.24
CA SER A 135 25.71 -31.96 -43.67
C SER A 135 25.91 -31.82 -42.16
N ASP A 136 25.98 -32.93 -41.43
CA ASP A 136 25.92 -32.98 -39.96
C ASP A 136 27.16 -32.39 -39.25
N ASN A 137 28.21 -32.02 -39.98
CA ASN A 137 29.42 -31.43 -39.39
C ASN A 137 30.09 -30.31 -40.19
N ARG A 138 29.84 -30.15 -41.50
CA ARG A 138 30.49 -29.10 -42.31
C ARG A 138 29.64 -27.85 -42.51
N TYR A 139 28.32 -27.97 -42.55
CA TYR A 139 27.43 -26.86 -42.89
C TYR A 139 26.37 -26.58 -41.82
N GLN A 140 26.04 -27.56 -40.99
CA GLN A 140 25.17 -27.38 -39.81
C GLN A 140 25.53 -28.41 -38.71
N PRO A 141 25.43 -28.05 -37.42
CA PRO A 141 25.69 -28.98 -36.32
C PRO A 141 24.75 -30.20 -36.35
N LYS A 142 25.24 -31.39 -35.98
CA LYS A 142 24.40 -32.57 -35.80
C LYS A 142 23.33 -32.33 -34.72
N GLY A 143 22.05 -32.27 -35.09
CA GLY A 143 20.94 -32.07 -34.15
C GLY A 143 19.58 -32.48 -34.72
N GLU A 144 18.62 -32.73 -33.83
CA GLU A 144 17.21 -32.89 -34.20
C GLU A 144 16.62 -31.51 -34.52
N TYR A 145 16.56 -31.16 -35.80
CA TYR A 145 15.92 -29.93 -36.25
C TYR A 145 14.42 -30.13 -36.37
N ALA A 146 13.65 -29.33 -35.62
CA ALA A 146 12.20 -29.29 -35.78
C ALA A 146 11.86 -28.89 -37.24
N THR A 147 10.98 -29.65 -37.89
CA THR A 147 10.46 -29.28 -39.22
C THR A 147 9.77 -27.93 -39.15
N SER A 148 9.64 -27.20 -40.27
CA SER A 148 8.86 -25.94 -40.30
C SER A 148 7.44 -26.15 -39.76
N GLN A 149 6.86 -27.33 -39.99
CA GLN A 149 5.59 -27.73 -39.40
C GLN A 149 5.67 -27.95 -37.89
N ALA A 150 6.69 -28.65 -37.37
CA ALA A 150 6.85 -28.86 -35.93
C ALA A 150 7.18 -27.56 -35.19
N LEU A 151 7.91 -26.64 -35.83
CA LEU A 151 8.19 -25.30 -35.32
C LEU A 151 6.92 -24.45 -35.34
N SER A 152 6.17 -24.49 -36.44
CA SER A 152 4.87 -23.83 -36.58
C SER A 152 3.88 -24.37 -35.55
N ASP A 153 3.72 -25.68 -35.42
CA ASP A 153 2.86 -26.33 -34.46
C ASP A 153 3.31 -26.05 -33.02
N GLY A 154 4.61 -26.08 -32.73
CA GLY A 154 5.14 -25.82 -31.40
C GLY A 154 5.00 -24.36 -30.97
N LEU A 155 5.26 -23.41 -31.88
CA LEU A 155 5.10 -21.98 -31.63
C LEU A 155 3.63 -21.57 -31.61
N ILE A 156 2.82 -22.05 -32.56
CA ILE A 156 1.40 -21.75 -32.63
C ILE A 156 0.66 -22.39 -31.46
N LYS A 157 0.95 -23.64 -31.07
CA LYS A 157 0.24 -24.24 -29.92
C LYS A 157 0.63 -23.63 -28.58
N LYS A 158 1.86 -23.11 -28.44
CA LYS A 158 2.35 -22.52 -27.18
C LYS A 158 2.19 -20.99 -27.09
N PHE A 159 2.04 -20.31 -28.22
CA PHE A 159 1.85 -18.86 -28.33
C PHE A 159 0.78 -18.53 -29.39
N ASP A 160 -0.33 -19.25 -29.37
CA ASP A 160 -1.42 -19.01 -30.31
C ASP A 160 -1.95 -17.60 -30.14
N LYS A 161 -2.23 -16.93 -31.26
CA LYS A 161 -2.94 -15.64 -31.29
C LYS A 161 -4.43 -15.80 -30.93
N THR A 162 -4.94 -17.04 -30.87
CA THR A 162 -6.33 -17.36 -30.54
C THR A 162 -6.55 -17.88 -29.10
N GLY A 163 -5.47 -18.19 -28.36
CA GLY A 163 -5.49 -18.63 -26.97
C GLY A 163 -4.58 -19.84 -26.70
N GLY A 164 -3.97 -19.91 -25.50
CA GLY A 164 -3.08 -21.02 -25.14
C GLY A 164 -2.85 -21.14 -23.64
N GLU A 165 -2.47 -22.34 -23.21
CA GLU A 165 -2.16 -22.67 -21.80
C GLU A 165 -0.68 -23.04 -21.67
N ILE A 166 -0.05 -22.57 -20.59
CA ILE A 166 1.32 -22.98 -20.21
C ILE A 166 1.18 -24.00 -19.08
N ASP A 167 1.49 -25.25 -19.39
CA ASP A 167 1.58 -26.32 -18.40
C ASP A 167 2.96 -26.27 -17.69
N GLY A 168 3.04 -25.46 -16.63
CA GLY A 168 4.25 -25.28 -15.80
C GLY A 168 4.44 -23.86 -15.25
N PRO A 169 5.44 -23.63 -14.37
CA PRO A 169 5.68 -22.33 -13.77
C PRO A 169 6.25 -21.32 -14.79
N LEU A 170 5.60 -20.17 -14.92
CA LEU A 170 6.10 -19.05 -15.71
C LEU A 170 6.87 -18.06 -14.83
N LYS A 171 8.17 -17.86 -15.09
CA LYS A 171 8.99 -16.85 -14.40
C LYS A 171 9.32 -15.69 -15.33
N ILE A 172 8.77 -14.51 -15.04
CA ILE A 172 9.02 -13.27 -15.79
C ILE A 172 9.98 -12.39 -14.97
N LYS A 173 11.10 -11.96 -15.58
CA LYS A 173 12.10 -11.09 -14.93
C LYS A 173 12.24 -9.79 -15.71
N ASN A 174 12.32 -8.67 -14.99
CA ASN A 174 12.55 -7.33 -15.57
C ASN A 174 11.57 -6.96 -16.70
N ALA A 175 10.33 -7.47 -16.65
CA ALA A 175 9.31 -7.23 -17.66
C ALA A 175 7.93 -7.05 -16.99
N ARG A 176 6.98 -6.47 -17.73
CA ARG A 176 5.59 -6.23 -17.29
C ARG A 176 4.64 -7.23 -17.95
N ILE A 177 3.63 -7.68 -17.21
CA ILE A 177 2.48 -8.40 -17.77
C ILE A 177 1.41 -7.37 -18.14
N ILE A 178 0.95 -7.39 -19.40
CA ILE A 178 -0.17 -6.56 -19.89
C ILE A 178 -1.31 -7.52 -20.23
N VAL A 179 -2.45 -7.35 -19.56
CA VAL A 179 -3.65 -8.16 -19.77
C VAL A 179 -4.71 -7.25 -20.43
N GLY A 180 -5.08 -7.56 -21.67
CA GLY A 180 -6.11 -6.84 -22.42
C GLY A 180 -7.32 -7.73 -22.68
N GLY A 181 -8.51 -7.20 -22.48
CA GLY A 181 -9.77 -7.87 -22.79
C GLY A 181 -10.37 -7.32 -24.08
N VAL A 182 -11.38 -8.02 -24.62
CA VAL A 182 -12.24 -7.50 -25.71
C VAL A 182 -13.28 -6.48 -25.21
N ASN A 183 -13.37 -6.29 -23.90
CA ASN A 183 -14.23 -5.35 -23.20
C ASN A 183 -13.47 -4.78 -21.98
N ASP A 184 -14.14 -3.94 -21.20
CA ASP A 184 -13.55 -3.27 -20.03
C ASP A 184 -13.26 -4.19 -18.83
N PHE A 185 -13.50 -5.51 -18.94
CA PHE A 185 -13.34 -6.52 -17.90
C PHE A 185 -12.11 -7.41 -18.13
N ALA A 186 -10.96 -6.80 -18.43
CA ALA A 186 -9.70 -7.51 -18.55
C ALA A 186 -9.21 -7.97 -17.16
N GLY A 187 -8.79 -9.22 -17.01
CA GLY A 187 -8.35 -9.71 -15.70
C GLY A 187 -7.48 -10.95 -15.70
N ALA A 188 -6.87 -11.21 -14.54
CA ALA A 188 -6.04 -12.38 -14.28
C ALA A 188 -6.66 -13.22 -13.16
N ALA A 189 -6.84 -14.52 -13.40
CA ALA A 189 -7.51 -15.44 -12.49
C ALA A 189 -6.53 -16.45 -11.86
N LEU A 190 -6.72 -16.73 -10.58
CA LEU A 190 -6.14 -17.87 -9.88
C LEU A 190 -7.22 -18.95 -9.74
N THR A 191 -7.21 -19.91 -10.65
CA THR A 191 -8.21 -20.99 -10.71
C THR A 191 -7.86 -22.12 -9.75
N ARG A 192 -8.85 -22.55 -8.98
CA ARG A 192 -8.78 -23.69 -8.06
C ARG A 192 -9.14 -24.97 -8.80
N THR A 193 -8.81 -26.11 -8.20
CA THR A 193 -9.09 -27.44 -8.76
C THR A 193 -10.58 -27.73 -8.94
N ASP A 194 -11.45 -27.03 -8.19
CA ASP A 194 -12.91 -27.14 -8.30
C ASP A 194 -13.52 -26.24 -9.39
N GLY A 195 -12.69 -25.51 -10.15
CA GLY A 195 -13.10 -24.57 -11.19
C GLY A 195 -13.51 -23.18 -10.69
N SER A 196 -13.60 -22.96 -9.37
CA SER A 196 -13.77 -21.62 -8.82
C SER A 196 -12.47 -20.83 -8.89
N TYR A 197 -12.51 -19.51 -8.89
CA TYR A 197 -11.30 -18.70 -9.07
C TYR A 197 -11.35 -17.36 -8.35
N ILE A 198 -10.17 -16.83 -8.05
CA ILE A 198 -10.00 -15.44 -7.61
C ILE A 198 -9.53 -14.63 -8.81
N LEU A 199 -10.27 -13.60 -9.19
CA LEU A 199 -10.03 -12.75 -10.36
C LEU A 199 -9.63 -11.35 -9.93
N LEU A 200 -8.54 -10.84 -10.49
CA LEU A 200 -8.23 -9.41 -10.52
C LEU A 200 -8.76 -8.85 -11.84
N GLU A 201 -9.84 -8.06 -11.83
CA GLU A 201 -10.57 -7.64 -13.03
C GLU A 201 -10.67 -6.11 -13.12
N SER A 202 -10.34 -5.53 -14.27
CA SER A 202 -10.68 -4.14 -14.55
C SER A 202 -12.19 -3.95 -14.60
N ARG A 203 -12.65 -2.73 -14.36
CA ARG A 203 -14.06 -2.38 -14.40
C ARG A 203 -14.30 -1.27 -15.43
N PRO A 204 -15.49 -1.22 -16.05
CA PRO A 204 -15.86 -0.15 -16.99
C PRO A 204 -15.62 1.23 -16.40
N LEU A 205 -15.19 2.19 -17.23
CA LEU A 205 -14.99 3.57 -16.78
C LEU A 205 -16.26 4.23 -16.22
N SER A 206 -17.43 3.72 -16.63
CA SER A 206 -18.75 4.12 -16.11
C SER A 206 -19.10 3.48 -14.76
N ASN A 207 -18.36 2.47 -14.31
CA ASN A 207 -18.54 1.83 -13.02
C ASN A 207 -17.80 2.62 -11.94
N ASN A 208 -18.30 2.62 -10.70
CA ASN A 208 -17.66 3.32 -9.58
C ASN A 208 -16.37 2.63 -9.09
N ALA A 209 -15.99 1.49 -9.69
CA ALA A 209 -14.79 0.71 -9.40
C ALA A 209 -13.77 0.80 -10.54
N LEU A 210 -12.48 0.89 -10.21
CA LEU A 210 -11.31 0.74 -11.10
C LEU A 210 -10.93 -0.74 -11.29
N LEU A 211 -10.87 -1.48 -10.20
CA LEU A 211 -10.34 -2.85 -10.14
C LEU A 211 -11.12 -3.66 -9.10
N GLY A 212 -11.61 -4.83 -9.48
CA GLY A 212 -12.21 -5.81 -8.57
C GLY A 212 -11.25 -6.95 -8.23
N ILE A 213 -11.22 -7.36 -6.97
CA ILE A 213 -10.71 -8.66 -6.51
C ILE A 213 -11.94 -9.52 -6.22
N ILE A 214 -12.22 -10.48 -7.08
CA ILE A 214 -13.50 -11.20 -7.13
C ILE A 214 -13.24 -12.68 -6.86
N ASP A 215 -13.84 -13.25 -5.82
CA ASP A 215 -13.94 -14.70 -5.68
C ASP A 215 -15.23 -15.17 -6.37
N ARG A 216 -15.08 -15.96 -7.43
CA ARG A 216 -16.18 -16.40 -8.29
C ARG A 216 -16.31 -17.92 -8.25
N SER A 217 -17.54 -18.42 -8.18
CA SER A 217 -17.83 -19.86 -8.26
C SER A 217 -17.47 -20.41 -9.65
N ALA A 218 -17.37 -21.75 -9.76
CA ALA A 218 -17.17 -22.42 -11.04
C ALA A 218 -18.29 -22.12 -12.06
N SER A 219 -19.48 -21.75 -11.59
CA SER A 219 -20.63 -21.35 -12.41
C SER A 219 -20.62 -19.87 -12.83
N GLY A 220 -19.60 -19.11 -12.45
CA GLY A 220 -19.46 -17.70 -12.82
C GLY A 220 -20.16 -16.70 -11.88
N SER A 221 -20.67 -17.15 -10.72
CA SER A 221 -21.35 -16.27 -9.76
C SER A 221 -20.37 -15.68 -8.74
N ASP A 222 -20.44 -14.38 -8.50
CA ASP A 222 -19.61 -13.70 -7.51
C ASP A 222 -19.98 -14.15 -6.08
N ARG A 223 -19.01 -14.65 -5.31
CA ARG A 223 -19.15 -14.99 -3.88
C ARG A 223 -18.72 -13.84 -2.98
N THR A 224 -17.60 -13.22 -3.33
CA THR A 224 -17.02 -12.07 -2.62
C THR A 224 -16.39 -11.12 -3.63
N VAL A 225 -16.61 -9.81 -3.47
CA VAL A 225 -16.04 -8.78 -4.34
C VAL A 225 -15.44 -7.68 -3.48
N VAL A 226 -14.14 -7.42 -3.65
CA VAL A 226 -13.48 -6.22 -3.11
C VAL A 226 -13.18 -5.29 -4.28
N SER A 227 -13.71 -4.08 -4.27
CA SER A 227 -13.51 -3.12 -5.37
C SER A 227 -12.64 -1.96 -4.93
N ILE A 228 -11.62 -1.63 -5.74
CA ILE A 228 -10.85 -0.40 -5.65
C ILE A 228 -11.58 0.66 -6.51
N PRO A 229 -11.93 1.84 -6.00
CA PRO A 229 -12.75 2.82 -6.73
C PRO A 229 -12.02 3.58 -7.85
N ASN A 230 -12.77 4.10 -8.83
CA ASN A 230 -12.24 4.76 -10.05
C ASN A 230 -11.93 6.27 -9.92
N ARG A 231 -12.53 6.98 -8.95
CA ARG A 231 -12.30 8.42 -8.72
C ARG A 231 -12.44 8.77 -7.23
N SER A 232 -11.42 9.44 -6.69
CA SER A 232 -11.39 10.19 -5.40
C SER A 232 -11.03 9.50 -4.08
N GLY A 233 -10.22 8.43 -4.09
CA GLY A 233 -9.23 8.25 -3.01
C GLY A 233 -9.64 7.59 -1.69
N THR A 234 -10.73 6.83 -1.63
CA THR A 234 -11.05 6.03 -0.43
C THR A 234 -11.12 4.56 -0.77
N ALA A 235 -10.12 3.77 -0.34
CA ALA A 235 -10.06 2.32 -0.58
C ALA A 235 -11.16 1.51 0.15
N MET A 236 -11.96 2.17 1.00
CA MET A 236 -13.09 1.61 1.74
C MET A 236 -14.36 2.38 1.39
N LEU A 237 -15.42 1.68 1.02
CA LEU A 237 -16.74 2.28 0.79
C LEU A 237 -17.38 2.67 2.13
N VAL A 238 -18.33 3.61 2.10
CA VAL A 238 -19.19 3.88 3.27
C VAL A 238 -19.96 2.59 3.58
N GLY A 239 -19.58 1.93 4.67
CA GLY A 239 -20.14 0.66 5.14
C GLY A 239 -19.26 -0.57 5.02
N ASP A 240 -18.05 -0.46 4.43
CA ASP A 240 -16.97 -1.40 4.72
C ASP A 240 -16.49 -1.19 6.17
N TYR A 241 -15.78 -2.15 6.78
CA TYR A 241 -15.42 -2.19 8.22
C TYR A 241 -14.46 -1.05 8.71
N GLY A 242 -14.72 0.20 8.37
CA GLY A 242 -14.00 1.41 8.77
C GLY A 242 -14.93 2.63 8.84
N TRP A 243 -14.52 3.67 9.56
CA TRP A 243 -15.31 4.89 9.76
C TRP A 243 -15.16 5.83 8.57
N GLY A 244 -16.00 5.67 7.55
CA GLY A 244 -16.09 6.57 6.40
C GLY A 244 -17.24 7.56 6.53
N GLY A 245 -17.04 8.79 6.05
CA GLY A 245 -18.10 9.78 5.81
C GLY A 245 -17.87 10.44 4.45
N SER A 246 -18.94 10.74 3.71
CA SER A 246 -18.87 11.54 2.47
C SER A 246 -19.11 13.02 2.79
N ALA A 247 -18.68 13.91 1.89
CA ALA A 247 -18.83 15.37 2.06
C ALA A 247 -20.29 15.82 2.30
N ASP A 248 -21.26 15.03 1.83
CA ASP A 248 -22.69 15.35 1.88
C ASP A 248 -23.50 14.43 2.81
N ASN A 249 -22.87 13.69 3.75
CA ASN A 249 -23.60 12.80 4.66
C ASN A 249 -24.36 13.57 5.77
N ASN A 250 -25.30 14.41 5.34
CA ASN A 250 -26.09 15.33 6.13
C ASN A 250 -27.52 14.83 6.25
N LEU A 251 -27.88 14.32 7.42
CA LEU A 251 -29.25 14.02 7.79
C LEU A 251 -29.94 15.31 8.25
N THR A 252 -31.21 15.48 7.85
CA THR A 252 -32.11 16.48 8.43
C THR A 252 -33.27 15.73 9.09
N ALA A 253 -32.91 14.80 9.98
CA ALA A 253 -33.86 13.87 10.57
C ALA A 253 -34.40 14.41 11.90
N SER A 254 -35.72 14.31 12.08
CA SER A 254 -36.39 14.57 13.36
C SER A 254 -35.99 13.52 14.41
N GLN A 255 -36.42 13.68 15.66
CA GLN A 255 -36.19 12.70 16.71
C GLN A 255 -36.60 11.28 16.29
N ALA A 256 -37.75 11.13 15.63
CA ALA A 256 -38.23 9.83 15.16
C ALA A 256 -37.37 9.29 14.01
N GLY A 257 -37.05 10.13 13.02
CA GLY A 257 -36.24 9.72 11.87
C GLY A 257 -34.82 9.32 12.24
N ILE A 258 -34.20 10.02 13.21
CA ILE A 258 -32.86 9.63 13.68
C ILE A 258 -32.92 8.35 14.52
N THR A 259 -33.98 8.14 15.32
CA THR A 259 -34.19 6.88 16.05
C THR A 259 -34.27 5.71 15.07
N GLU A 260 -35.07 5.85 14.00
CA GLU A 260 -35.19 4.85 12.95
C GLU A 260 -33.83 4.59 12.27
N PHE A 261 -33.10 5.64 11.91
CA PHE A 261 -31.77 5.51 11.30
C PHE A 261 -30.79 4.69 12.17
N LEU A 262 -30.76 4.94 13.49
CA LEU A 262 -29.87 4.29 14.46
C LEU A 262 -30.30 2.84 14.79
N GLN A 263 -31.61 2.59 14.81
CA GLN A 263 -32.14 1.27 15.15
C GLN A 263 -32.19 0.31 13.94
N THR A 264 -32.31 0.85 12.72
CA THR A 264 -32.37 0.07 11.47
C THR A 264 -31.19 -0.89 11.32
N LYS A 265 -31.48 -2.16 11.00
CA LYS A 265 -30.48 -3.25 10.90
C LYS A 265 -29.55 -3.13 9.70
N THR A 266 -30.01 -2.43 8.66
CA THR A 266 -29.29 -2.30 7.39
C THR A 266 -28.43 -1.05 7.31
N THR A 267 -28.54 -0.13 8.27
CA THR A 267 -27.69 1.07 8.30
C THR A 267 -26.26 0.68 8.69
N PRO A 268 -25.26 0.88 7.82
CA PRO A 268 -23.88 0.57 8.16
C PRO A 268 -23.31 1.53 9.21
N SER A 269 -22.23 1.12 9.87
CA SER A 269 -21.41 2.03 10.68
C SER A 269 -20.84 3.14 9.79
N GLN A 270 -21.01 4.40 10.18
CA GLN A 270 -20.61 5.55 9.35
C GLN A 270 -20.47 6.84 10.18
N MET A 271 -19.77 7.83 9.60
CA MET A 271 -19.79 9.20 10.09
C MET A 271 -20.86 10.01 9.35
N HIS A 272 -21.71 10.72 10.10
CA HIS A 272 -22.81 11.51 9.56
C HIS A 272 -23.01 12.81 10.35
N ARG A 273 -23.62 13.83 9.76
CA ARG A 273 -24.07 15.05 10.45
C ARG A 273 -25.58 15.02 10.56
N ASN A 274 -26.16 15.46 11.68
CA ASN A 274 -27.59 15.75 11.75
C ASN A 274 -27.82 17.26 11.93
N ASN A 275 -28.64 17.87 11.09
CA ASN A 275 -28.93 19.32 11.16
C ASN A 275 -29.94 19.71 12.24
N ILE A 276 -30.56 18.71 12.86
CA ILE A 276 -31.57 18.90 13.90
C ILE A 276 -31.00 18.39 15.23
N THR A 277 -31.20 19.14 16.32
CA THR A 277 -30.86 18.65 17.66
C THR A 277 -31.87 17.59 18.07
N THR A 278 -31.37 16.44 18.48
CA THR A 278 -32.14 15.31 19.00
C THR A 278 -31.50 14.83 20.30
N LYS A 279 -32.12 13.86 20.99
CA LYS A 279 -31.50 13.29 22.19
C LYS A 279 -30.19 12.55 21.91
N TYR A 280 -29.90 12.13 20.67
CA TYR A 280 -28.66 11.41 20.34
C TYR A 280 -27.61 12.29 19.65
N SER A 281 -28.00 13.44 19.13
CA SER A 281 -27.16 14.28 18.28
C SER A 281 -27.40 15.76 18.52
N VAL A 282 -26.33 16.53 18.67
CA VAL A 282 -26.40 18.00 18.65
C VAL A 282 -26.54 18.47 17.20
N ALA A 283 -27.32 19.52 16.94
CA ALA A 283 -27.42 20.07 15.59
C ALA A 283 -26.05 20.44 15.03
N TYR A 284 -25.83 20.08 13.76
CA TYR A 284 -24.61 20.32 12.99
C TYR A 284 -23.36 19.61 13.51
N ALA A 285 -23.48 18.74 14.52
CA ALA A 285 -22.38 17.92 15.01
C ALA A 285 -22.06 16.78 14.05
N ALA A 286 -20.77 16.46 13.92
CA ALA A 286 -20.35 15.18 13.37
C ALA A 286 -20.70 14.08 14.38
N ASN A 287 -21.25 12.99 13.87
CA ASN A 287 -21.70 11.84 14.62
C ASN A 287 -20.92 10.62 14.14
N ALA A 288 -20.30 9.89 15.06
CA ALA A 288 -19.70 8.59 14.79
C ALA A 288 -20.69 7.50 15.21
N TYR A 289 -21.33 6.88 14.22
CA TYR A 289 -22.32 5.83 14.41
C TYR A 289 -21.71 4.46 14.16
N LEU A 290 -21.75 3.57 15.15
CA LEU A 290 -21.29 2.19 15.06
C LEU A 290 -22.44 1.21 15.26
N LYS A 291 -22.45 0.15 14.45
CA LYS A 291 -23.46 -0.90 14.45
C LYS A 291 -22.80 -2.27 14.53
N CYS A 292 -23.30 -3.11 15.44
CA CYS A 292 -22.94 -4.52 15.54
C CYS A 292 -24.24 -5.34 15.73
N GLY A 293 -24.71 -5.99 14.66
CA GLY A 293 -25.99 -6.70 14.67
C GLY A 293 -27.16 -5.78 15.03
N ASN A 294 -27.91 -6.10 16.08
CA ASN A 294 -29.02 -5.29 16.58
C ASN A 294 -28.57 -4.16 17.53
N THR A 295 -27.31 -4.12 17.95
CA THR A 295 -26.78 -3.11 18.88
C THR A 295 -26.08 -1.97 18.16
N TRP A 296 -26.24 -0.76 18.67
CA TRP A 296 -25.67 0.44 18.08
C TRP A 296 -25.10 1.39 19.13
N MET A 297 -24.17 2.23 18.70
CA MET A 297 -23.70 3.39 19.46
C MET A 297 -23.58 4.60 18.54
N ASN A 298 -23.80 5.79 19.10
CA ASN A 298 -23.60 7.07 18.45
C ASN A 298 -22.81 7.99 19.37
N ILE A 299 -21.76 8.62 18.85
CA ILE A 299 -21.03 9.69 19.54
C ILE A 299 -21.23 10.97 18.74
N SER A 300 -21.82 11.98 19.37
CA SER A 300 -22.05 13.31 18.79
C SER A 300 -21.24 14.36 19.54
N VAL A 301 -20.52 15.23 18.84
CA VAL A 301 -19.79 16.36 19.48
C VAL A 301 -20.19 17.68 18.82
N GLY A 302 -20.82 18.57 19.60
CA GLY A 302 -21.25 19.88 19.15
C GLY A 302 -20.06 20.81 18.86
N HIS A 303 -19.92 21.26 17.62
CA HIS A 303 -18.80 22.13 17.22
C HIS A 303 -18.82 23.52 17.89
N ASN A 304 -20.00 24.03 18.25
CA ASN A 304 -20.16 25.36 18.86
C ASN A 304 -19.96 25.38 20.38
N ASN A 305 -20.31 24.29 21.06
CA ASN A 305 -20.39 24.23 22.52
C ASN A 305 -19.55 23.10 23.12
N GLY A 306 -18.85 22.30 22.32
CA GLY A 306 -18.04 21.18 22.80
C GLY A 306 -18.83 20.10 23.55
N ILE A 307 -20.16 20.13 23.53
CA ILE A 307 -21.00 19.17 24.24
C ILE A 307 -20.92 17.83 23.50
N MET A 308 -20.51 16.80 24.22
CA MET A 308 -20.44 15.43 23.71
C MET A 308 -21.62 14.62 24.25
N THR A 309 -22.38 14.03 23.34
CA THR A 309 -23.47 13.08 23.63
C THR A 309 -23.05 11.69 23.18
N ILE A 310 -23.13 10.72 24.08
CA ILE A 310 -22.91 9.30 23.80
C ILE A 310 -24.27 8.61 23.95
N ALA A 311 -24.75 8.03 22.86
CA ALA A 311 -25.95 7.21 22.88
C ALA A 311 -25.60 5.78 22.50
N ALA A 312 -26.26 4.81 23.11
CA ALA A 312 -26.15 3.41 22.71
C ALA A 312 -27.47 2.69 22.97
N GLY A 313 -27.75 1.67 22.18
CA GLY A 313 -29.00 0.96 22.32
C GLY A 313 -29.13 -0.24 21.39
N ASN A 314 -30.34 -0.77 21.37
CA ASN A 314 -30.80 -1.79 20.42
C ASN A 314 -32.22 -1.43 19.96
N GLU A 315 -33.04 -2.42 19.59
CA GLU A 315 -34.44 -2.23 19.17
C GLU A 315 -35.41 -1.87 20.31
N THR A 316 -35.03 -2.11 21.57
CA THR A 316 -35.93 -1.99 22.73
C THR A 316 -35.40 -1.10 23.85
N VAL A 317 -34.08 -0.91 23.94
CA VAL A 317 -33.42 -0.18 25.01
C VAL A 317 -32.50 0.88 24.42
N GLU A 318 -32.51 2.07 25.03
CA GLU A 318 -31.65 3.18 24.67
C GLU A 318 -31.11 3.86 25.92
N ASN A 319 -29.81 4.11 25.93
CA ASN A 319 -29.13 4.87 26.96
C ASN A 319 -28.45 6.07 26.31
N VAL A 320 -28.68 7.25 26.88
CA VAL A 320 -28.10 8.50 26.41
C VAL A 320 -27.39 9.16 27.56
N SER A 321 -26.10 9.43 27.36
CA SER A 321 -25.23 10.09 28.33
C SER A 321 -24.67 11.37 27.71
N THR A 322 -24.61 12.44 28.50
CA THR A 322 -23.84 13.64 28.15
C THR A 322 -22.51 13.57 28.90
N VAL A 323 -21.40 13.75 28.19
CA VAL A 323 -20.07 13.80 28.82
C VAL A 323 -19.91 15.16 29.48
N TYR A 324 -19.60 15.14 30.77
CA TYR A 324 -19.38 16.34 31.56
C TYR A 324 -17.96 16.87 31.35
N SER A 325 -17.86 18.16 31.05
CA SER A 325 -16.64 18.91 30.86
C SER A 325 -16.81 20.31 31.44
N THR A 326 -15.73 21.09 31.53
CA THR A 326 -15.80 22.50 31.96
C THR A 326 -16.69 23.38 31.08
N VAL A 327 -17.11 22.88 29.90
CA VAL A 327 -17.97 23.62 28.97
C VAL A 327 -19.46 23.46 29.30
N ASN A 328 -19.86 22.37 29.96
CA ASN A 328 -21.26 22.07 30.32
C ASN A 328 -21.47 21.78 31.82
N THR A 329 -20.45 22.07 32.63
CA THR A 329 -20.50 21.97 34.09
C THR A 329 -19.89 23.20 34.76
N THR A 330 -20.32 23.46 35.99
CA THR A 330 -19.70 24.42 36.91
C THR A 330 -18.91 23.66 37.97
N THR A 331 -17.73 24.15 38.33
CA THR A 331 -16.95 23.57 39.43
C THR A 331 -17.54 24.03 40.77
N ASP A 332 -17.81 23.10 41.69
CA ASP A 332 -18.19 23.44 43.06
C ASP A 332 -17.00 23.99 43.88
N ARG A 333 -17.27 24.48 45.08
CA ARG A 333 -16.23 25.02 45.99
C ARG A 333 -15.16 23.99 46.41
N ASN A 334 -15.42 22.70 46.16
CA ASN A 334 -14.53 21.58 46.47
C ASN A 334 -13.79 21.07 45.22
N GLY A 335 -13.96 21.71 44.06
CA GLY A 335 -13.29 21.31 42.82
C GLY A 335 -14.02 20.27 41.96
N ASN A 336 -15.24 19.84 42.33
CA ASN A 336 -15.99 18.83 41.58
C ASN A 336 -16.87 19.46 40.48
N LEU A 337 -16.96 18.81 39.32
CA LEU A 337 -17.82 19.24 38.20
C LEU A 337 -19.31 18.98 38.52
N LYS A 338 -20.17 19.99 38.33
CA LYS A 338 -21.63 19.94 38.53
C LYS A 338 -22.37 20.36 37.27
N VAL A 339 -23.45 19.68 36.91
CA VAL A 339 -24.25 20.00 35.72
C VAL A 339 -24.76 21.44 35.78
N SER A 340 -24.50 22.25 34.75
CA SER A 340 -25.04 23.61 34.68
C SER A 340 -26.55 23.56 34.54
N GLY A 341 -27.30 24.13 35.49
CA GLY A 341 -28.76 24.30 35.39
C GLY A 341 -29.63 23.30 36.19
N PHE A 342 -29.04 22.36 36.93
CA PHE A 342 -29.79 21.55 37.89
C PHE A 342 -29.60 22.06 39.33
N SER A 343 -30.64 22.75 39.81
CA SER A 343 -31.16 22.82 41.18
C SER A 343 -30.25 22.31 42.30
N ASP A 344 -29.77 23.22 43.15
CA ASP A 344 -29.89 23.27 44.62
C ASP A 344 -29.66 22.05 45.54
N THR A 345 -29.46 20.84 45.02
CA THR A 345 -29.10 19.63 45.78
C THR A 345 -27.60 19.58 46.13
N LEU A 346 -26.90 20.70 45.93
CA LEU A 346 -25.45 20.85 46.06
C LEU A 346 -25.03 21.96 47.04
N SER A 347 -25.98 22.68 47.63
CA SER A 347 -25.70 23.48 48.82
C SER A 347 -25.88 22.57 50.03
N ASP A 348 -24.82 22.39 50.82
CA ASP A 348 -24.85 21.59 52.06
C ASP A 348 -25.84 22.14 53.13
N TYR A 349 -26.45 23.31 52.87
CA TYR A 349 -27.38 23.97 53.77
C TYR A 349 -28.75 24.26 53.09
N PRO A 350 -29.88 23.78 53.65
CA PRO A 350 -31.22 23.95 53.06
C PRO A 350 -31.65 25.42 52.88
N VAL A 351 -32.38 25.73 51.80
CA VAL A 351 -33.02 27.05 51.63
C VAL A 351 -34.04 27.27 52.75
N GLY A 352 -34.05 28.49 53.30
CA GLY A 352 -35.00 28.88 54.35
C GLY A 352 -34.64 28.44 55.77
N SER A 353 -33.54 27.71 55.98
CA SER A 353 -33.06 27.47 57.35
C SER A 353 -32.34 28.71 57.91
N PRO A 354 -32.66 29.20 59.12
CA PRO A 354 -31.98 30.34 59.73
C PRO A 354 -30.51 30.06 60.04
N ILE A 355 -29.62 30.95 59.61
CA ILE A 355 -28.17 30.89 59.81
C ILE A 355 -27.73 32.07 60.70
N PRO A 356 -27.03 31.84 61.83
CA PRO A 356 -26.41 32.92 62.58
C PRO A 356 -25.21 33.48 61.81
N TRP A 357 -25.24 34.77 61.48
CA TRP A 357 -24.24 35.47 60.70
C TRP A 357 -23.51 36.51 61.56
N PRO A 358 -22.16 36.52 61.59
CA PRO A 358 -21.39 37.35 62.52
C PRO A 358 -21.30 38.83 62.11
N GLN A 359 -21.82 39.22 60.95
CA GLN A 359 -21.76 40.61 60.46
C GLN A 359 -23.13 41.27 60.45
N ALA A 360 -23.15 42.60 60.51
CA ALA A 360 -24.38 43.39 60.51
C ALA A 360 -25.12 43.41 59.15
N THR A 361 -24.49 42.95 58.07
CA THR A 361 -25.06 42.94 56.71
C THR A 361 -25.03 41.53 56.14
N ALA A 362 -26.16 41.09 55.58
CA ALA A 362 -26.24 39.80 54.90
C ALA A 362 -25.42 39.83 53.60
N PRO A 363 -24.69 38.74 53.28
CA PRO A 363 -24.01 38.63 51.99
C PRO A 363 -25.03 38.54 50.85
N SER A 364 -24.60 38.83 49.62
CA SER A 364 -25.44 38.68 48.43
C SER A 364 -26.00 37.27 48.31
N GLY A 365 -27.27 37.15 47.94
CA GLY A 365 -27.99 35.87 47.87
C GLY A 365 -28.63 35.41 49.19
N PHE A 366 -28.52 36.21 50.26
CA PHE A 366 -29.17 35.94 51.54
C PHE A 366 -30.13 37.08 51.92
N LEU A 367 -31.16 36.74 52.67
CA LEU A 367 -32.13 37.69 53.24
C LEU A 367 -32.06 37.65 54.76
N VAL A 368 -32.22 38.81 55.40
CA VAL A 368 -32.28 38.92 56.87
C VAL A 368 -33.64 38.45 57.37
N CYS A 369 -33.67 37.69 58.46
CA CYS A 369 -34.90 37.33 59.18
C CYS A 369 -35.39 38.50 60.04
N ASN A 370 -35.86 39.58 59.40
CA ASN A 370 -36.34 40.81 60.03
C ASN A 370 -37.84 41.04 59.80
N GLY A 371 -38.61 39.98 59.51
CA GLY A 371 -40.03 40.10 59.19
C GLY A 371 -40.33 40.58 57.76
N GLN A 372 -39.34 40.69 56.87
CA GLN A 372 -39.59 41.16 55.50
C GLN A 372 -40.39 40.16 54.66
N SER A 373 -41.17 40.69 53.73
CA SER A 373 -41.80 39.93 52.65
C SER A 373 -40.80 39.67 51.53
N PHE A 374 -40.98 38.57 50.79
CA PHE A 374 -40.18 38.24 49.63
C PHE A 374 -41.07 37.81 48.45
N ASN A 375 -40.54 37.95 47.24
CA ASN A 375 -41.24 37.55 46.03
C ASN A 375 -41.17 36.03 45.85
N LYS A 376 -42.32 35.34 45.96
CA LYS A 376 -42.42 33.88 45.85
C LYS A 376 -42.09 33.35 44.45
N THR A 377 -42.27 34.17 43.41
CA THR A 377 -41.91 33.82 42.03
C THR A 377 -40.40 33.92 41.83
N THR A 378 -39.75 34.92 42.44
CA THR A 378 -38.29 35.07 42.41
C THR A 378 -37.59 34.02 43.26
N TYR A 379 -38.19 33.64 44.40
CA TYR A 379 -37.60 32.72 45.38
C TYR A 379 -38.53 31.53 45.67
N PRO A 380 -38.73 30.61 44.71
CA PRO A 380 -39.69 29.51 44.84
C PRO A 380 -39.32 28.50 45.93
N LEU A 381 -38.02 28.25 46.15
CA LEU A 381 -37.56 27.34 47.21
C LEU A 381 -37.76 27.94 48.60
N LEU A 382 -37.51 29.25 48.74
CA LEU A 382 -37.81 29.97 49.97
C LEU A 382 -39.33 30.03 50.21
N ALA A 383 -40.13 30.13 49.14
CA ALA A 383 -41.60 30.06 49.22
C ALA A 383 -42.11 28.68 49.67
N ALA A 384 -41.38 27.60 49.38
CA ALA A 384 -41.70 26.28 49.90
C ALA A 384 -41.42 26.19 51.41
N ALA A 385 -40.32 26.77 51.88
CA ALA A 385 -39.97 26.84 53.30
C ALA A 385 -40.86 27.82 54.11
N TYR A 386 -41.21 28.96 53.51
CA TYR A 386 -42.08 29.98 54.08
C TYR A 386 -43.27 30.28 53.15
N PRO A 387 -44.34 29.45 53.18
CA PRO A 387 -45.49 29.58 52.28
C PRO A 387 -46.22 30.92 52.35
N SER A 388 -46.10 31.64 53.48
CA SER A 388 -46.63 32.99 53.67
C SER A 388 -46.01 34.04 52.76
N GLY A 389 -44.83 33.79 52.18
CA GLY A 389 -44.05 34.81 51.47
C GLY A 389 -43.42 35.86 52.39
N LYS A 390 -43.32 35.56 53.69
CA LYS A 390 -42.76 36.45 54.71
C LYS A 390 -41.83 35.69 55.64
N LEU A 391 -40.66 36.26 55.91
CA LEU A 391 -39.71 35.71 56.87
C LEU A 391 -40.15 36.00 58.31
N PRO A 392 -39.77 35.18 59.29
CA PRO A 392 -39.90 35.54 60.70
C PRO A 392 -39.02 36.76 61.03
N ASP A 393 -39.42 37.53 62.04
CA ASP A 393 -38.52 38.51 62.67
C ASP A 393 -37.84 37.81 63.85
N LEU A 394 -36.55 37.50 63.70
CA LEU A 394 -35.76 36.77 64.69
C LEU A 394 -34.83 37.70 65.48
N ARG A 395 -34.98 39.02 65.33
CA ARG A 395 -34.15 39.99 66.05
C ARG A 395 -34.55 40.00 67.52
N GLY A 396 -33.62 39.58 68.39
CA GLY A 396 -33.87 39.47 69.83
C GLY A 396 -34.54 38.16 70.26
N GLU A 397 -34.82 37.25 69.32
CA GLU A 397 -35.52 35.99 69.60
C GLU A 397 -34.55 34.83 69.84
N PHE A 398 -34.94 33.91 70.72
CA PHE A 398 -34.28 32.60 70.85
C PHE A 398 -35.02 31.54 70.04
N ILE A 399 -34.30 30.83 69.17
CA ILE A 399 -34.86 29.69 68.44
C ILE A 399 -34.86 28.46 69.35
N ARG A 400 -35.99 27.74 69.40
CA ARG A 400 -36.10 26.45 70.09
C ARG A 400 -36.63 25.35 69.17
N GLY A 401 -36.41 24.10 69.57
CA GLY A 401 -37.02 22.96 68.91
C GLY A 401 -38.55 22.93 69.09
N LEU A 402 -39.25 22.54 68.03
CA LEU A 402 -40.66 22.12 68.08
C LEU A 402 -40.76 20.81 68.87
N ASP A 403 -41.83 20.64 69.63
CA ASP A 403 -42.09 19.39 70.37
C ASP A 403 -42.12 18.14 69.46
N ALA A 404 -42.69 18.28 68.26
CA ALA A 404 -42.70 17.27 67.21
C ALA A 404 -43.15 15.86 67.68
N GLY A 405 -44.08 15.79 68.65
CA GLY A 405 -44.67 14.55 69.14
C GLY A 405 -44.06 14.00 70.44
N ARG A 406 -43.19 14.78 71.12
CA ARG A 406 -42.64 14.42 72.43
C ARG A 406 -43.60 14.68 73.59
N ASN A 407 -44.70 15.42 73.37
CA ASN A 407 -45.76 15.71 74.34
C ASN A 407 -45.31 16.55 75.56
N VAL A 408 -44.29 17.39 75.40
CA VAL A 408 -43.83 18.36 76.40
C VAL A 408 -44.40 19.76 76.11
N ASP A 409 -44.52 20.14 74.83
CA ASP A 409 -45.05 21.43 74.38
C ASP A 409 -45.93 21.24 73.14
N SER A 410 -46.96 20.40 73.27
CA SER A 410 -47.76 19.86 72.16
C SER A 410 -48.71 20.87 71.50
N SER A 411 -49.03 21.98 72.16
CA SER A 411 -49.94 23.00 71.63
C SER A 411 -49.25 23.99 70.67
N ARG A 412 -47.93 23.89 70.49
CA ARG A 412 -47.17 24.85 69.70
C ARG A 412 -47.00 24.47 68.23
N ALA A 413 -47.20 25.48 67.39
CA ALA A 413 -46.98 25.42 65.96
C ALA A 413 -45.56 25.90 65.58
N VAL A 414 -45.04 25.41 64.45
CA VAL A 414 -43.78 25.89 63.84
C VAL A 414 -43.89 27.40 63.57
N LEU A 415 -42.83 28.15 63.91
CA LEU A 415 -42.75 29.62 63.82
C LEU A 415 -43.69 30.41 64.74
N SER A 416 -44.32 29.78 65.75
CA SER A 416 -45.07 30.51 66.77
C SER A 416 -44.15 31.21 67.78
N ALA A 417 -44.41 32.48 68.05
CA ALA A 417 -43.69 33.26 69.05
C ALA A 417 -44.20 32.94 70.47
N GLN A 418 -43.34 33.09 71.46
CA GLN A 418 -43.69 32.97 72.87
C GLN A 418 -42.95 34.04 73.65
N SER A 419 -43.66 34.75 74.53
CA SER A 419 -43.06 35.68 75.47
C SER A 419 -42.20 34.95 76.49
N ASP A 420 -41.27 35.68 77.11
CA ASP A 420 -40.54 35.16 78.25
C ASP A 420 -41.51 34.78 79.38
N ALA A 421 -41.15 33.72 80.11
CA ALA A 421 -41.86 33.29 81.29
C ALA A 421 -40.83 32.83 82.32
N MET A 422 -41.09 33.12 83.58
CA MET A 422 -40.37 32.52 84.71
C MET A 422 -41.28 31.48 85.37
N GLN A 423 -40.67 30.42 85.90
CA GLN A 423 -41.41 29.53 86.79
C GLN A 423 -41.89 30.30 88.01
N GLU A 424 -43.03 29.87 88.57
CA GLU A 424 -43.56 30.46 89.79
C GLU A 424 -42.50 30.41 90.89
N ILE A 425 -42.17 31.57 91.46
CA ILE A 425 -41.37 31.67 92.66
C ILE A 425 -42.34 31.93 93.80
N SER A 426 -42.75 30.87 94.50
CA SER A 426 -43.64 30.97 95.64
C SER A 426 -42.88 30.90 96.96
N GLY A 427 -43.39 31.61 97.95
CA GLY A 427 -42.91 31.56 99.32
C GLY A 427 -43.96 32.15 100.26
N THR A 428 -44.17 31.50 101.39
CA THR A 428 -45.10 31.95 102.41
C THR A 428 -44.32 32.28 103.68
N PHE A 429 -44.54 33.46 104.25
CA PHE A 429 -44.16 33.72 105.63
C PHE A 429 -45.43 33.99 106.42
N THR A 430 -45.59 33.31 107.55
CA THR A 430 -46.69 33.55 108.48
C THR A 430 -46.22 34.52 109.55
N VAL A 431 -46.98 35.59 109.76
CA VAL A 431 -46.81 36.47 110.93
C VAL A 431 -48.03 36.25 111.81
N GLU A 432 -47.88 35.48 112.88
CA GLU A 432 -48.95 35.29 113.86
C GLU A 432 -48.75 36.29 115.00
N GLY A 433 -49.62 37.28 115.08
CA GLY A 433 -49.76 38.13 116.26
C GLY A 433 -48.69 39.20 116.53
N ALA A 434 -47.74 39.48 115.63
CA ALA A 434 -46.65 40.42 115.92
C ALA A 434 -47.15 41.85 116.24
N LYS A 435 -47.22 42.20 117.53
CA LYS A 435 -47.58 43.55 118.00
C LYS A 435 -46.40 44.53 118.00
N SER A 436 -45.19 44.01 117.73
CA SER A 436 -43.95 44.79 117.59
C SER A 436 -42.90 43.98 116.79
N GLU A 437 -41.82 44.65 116.36
CA GLU A 437 -40.68 44.04 115.63
C GLU A 437 -40.07 42.79 116.32
N LYS A 438 -40.23 42.68 117.64
CA LYS A 438 -39.66 41.60 118.49
C LYS A 438 -40.31 40.23 118.29
N GLU A 439 -41.49 40.17 117.68
CA GLU A 439 -42.27 38.93 117.48
C GLU A 439 -42.19 38.38 116.05
N ALA A 440 -41.49 39.07 115.14
CA ALA A 440 -41.20 38.55 113.80
C ALA A 440 -40.10 37.47 113.82
N PRO A 441 -40.06 36.54 112.83
CA PRO A 441 -38.98 35.56 112.72
C PRO A 441 -37.61 36.23 112.84
N ALA A 442 -36.77 35.70 113.74
CA ALA A 442 -35.48 36.31 114.09
C ALA A 442 -34.46 36.29 112.95
N VAL A 443 -34.66 35.42 111.94
CA VAL A 443 -33.76 35.24 110.81
C VAL A 443 -34.57 35.12 109.53
N VAL A 444 -34.31 36.01 108.57
CA VAL A 444 -34.74 35.86 107.18
C VAL A 444 -33.48 35.74 106.31
N THR A 445 -33.48 34.78 105.38
CA THR A 445 -32.37 34.49 104.48
C THR A 445 -32.86 34.40 103.04
N GLY A 446 -31.93 34.45 102.08
CA GLY A 446 -32.27 34.30 100.66
C GLY A 446 -32.90 35.55 100.07
N VAL A 447 -33.90 35.36 99.21
CA VAL A 447 -34.65 36.41 98.52
C VAL A 447 -35.52 37.28 99.45
N PHE A 448 -35.58 36.98 100.74
CA PHE A 448 -36.35 37.75 101.72
C PHE A 448 -35.46 38.66 102.55
N THR A 449 -35.89 39.91 102.74
CA THR A 449 -35.25 40.87 103.66
C THR A 449 -36.26 41.40 104.67
N LYS A 450 -35.81 41.61 105.90
CA LYS A 450 -36.62 42.20 106.99
C LYS A 450 -36.33 43.69 107.03
N SER A 451 -37.38 44.48 107.09
CA SER A 451 -37.35 45.93 107.31
C SER A 451 -38.49 46.32 108.24
N VAL A 452 -38.58 47.60 108.63
CA VAL A 452 -39.63 48.10 109.52
C VAL A 452 -40.44 49.16 108.78
N THR A 453 -41.76 49.16 108.99
CA THR A 453 -42.65 50.23 108.57
C THR A 453 -43.51 50.71 109.74
N LYS A 454 -43.88 51.99 109.75
CA LYS A 454 -44.74 52.57 110.79
C LYS A 454 -46.20 52.33 110.45
N GLY A 455 -46.97 51.79 111.38
CA GLY A 455 -48.41 51.60 111.21
C GLY A 455 -49.19 51.69 112.52
N LYS A 456 -50.50 51.92 112.44
CA LYS A 456 -51.37 51.89 113.62
C LYS A 456 -51.73 50.45 113.96
N VAL A 457 -51.41 50.01 115.16
CA VAL A 457 -51.81 48.70 115.69
C VAL A 457 -52.96 48.92 116.68
N ASN A 458 -54.08 48.25 116.43
CA ASN A 458 -55.23 48.26 117.34
C ASN A 458 -55.07 47.16 118.38
N THR A 459 -55.01 47.56 119.65
CA THR A 459 -55.10 46.63 120.79
C THR A 459 -56.51 46.70 121.37
N ALA A 460 -56.88 45.75 122.25
CA ALA A 460 -58.19 45.75 122.92
C ALA A 460 -58.46 47.03 123.75
N ALA A 461 -57.45 47.88 124.00
CA ALA A 461 -57.55 49.08 124.83
C ALA A 461 -57.26 50.42 124.11
N SER A 462 -56.52 50.45 122.98
CA SER A 462 -56.24 51.69 122.21
C SER A 462 -55.60 51.41 120.83
N SER A 463 -55.55 52.44 119.97
CA SER A 463 -54.77 52.46 118.72
C SER A 463 -53.44 53.20 118.91
N GLN A 464 -52.30 52.54 118.70
CA GLN A 464 -50.96 53.15 118.83
C GLN A 464 -50.17 53.04 117.53
N ASN A 465 -49.24 53.98 117.30
CA ASN A 465 -48.28 53.88 116.19
C ASN A 465 -47.12 52.98 116.62
N GLU A 466 -46.97 51.84 115.94
CA GLU A 466 -45.95 50.84 116.26
C GLU A 466 -45.07 50.56 115.03
N ASP A 467 -43.89 50.00 115.31
CA ASP A 467 -42.99 49.44 114.32
C ASP A 467 -43.45 48.04 113.92
N ILE A 468 -43.91 47.92 112.67
CA ILE A 468 -44.44 46.67 112.11
C ILE A 468 -43.36 46.04 111.22
N PRO A 469 -43.07 44.73 111.37
CA PRO A 469 -42.14 44.03 110.50
C PRO A 469 -42.65 43.98 109.05
N LEU A 470 -41.83 44.47 108.12
CA LEU A 470 -42.05 44.40 106.68
C LEU A 470 -41.07 43.40 106.07
N ILE A 471 -41.58 42.29 105.54
CA ILE A 471 -40.79 41.34 104.77
C ILE A 471 -40.87 41.72 103.28
N LYS A 472 -39.72 41.97 102.67
CA LYS A 472 -39.61 42.26 101.24
C LYS A 472 -39.09 41.03 100.51
N PHE A 473 -39.77 40.63 99.45
CA PHE A 473 -39.27 39.67 98.48
C PHE A 473 -38.49 40.40 97.39
N ASN A 474 -37.24 40.04 97.19
CA ASN A 474 -36.40 40.55 96.12
C ASN A 474 -35.45 39.46 95.61
N THR A 475 -35.65 39.04 94.37
CA THR A 475 -34.81 38.04 93.71
C THR A 475 -33.38 38.52 93.48
N SER A 476 -33.12 39.84 93.45
CA SER A 476 -31.78 40.40 93.25
C SER A 476 -30.81 40.13 94.39
N ASN A 477 -31.32 39.66 95.54
CA ASN A 477 -30.48 39.33 96.69
C ASN A 477 -29.71 38.01 96.48
N GLU A 478 -30.20 37.12 95.62
CA GLU A 478 -29.61 35.79 95.37
C GLU A 478 -29.36 35.54 93.87
N ALA A 479 -30.06 36.23 92.98
CA ALA A 479 -29.99 36.04 91.54
C ALA A 479 -29.64 37.34 90.80
N ARG A 480 -29.05 37.21 89.60
CA ARG A 480 -28.88 38.35 88.68
C ARG A 480 -30.24 38.76 88.13
N THR A 481 -30.60 40.04 88.25
CA THR A 481 -31.87 40.59 87.77
C THR A 481 -31.67 41.55 86.60
N SER A 482 -32.67 41.62 85.72
CA SER A 482 -32.76 42.56 84.58
C SER A 482 -34.23 42.76 84.24
N ASN A 483 -34.57 43.75 83.39
CA ASN A 483 -35.94 43.99 82.92
C ASN A 483 -36.52 42.84 82.08
N GLU A 484 -35.67 41.95 81.57
CA GLU A 484 -36.01 40.78 80.76
C GLU A 484 -35.27 39.56 81.33
N ASN A 485 -35.96 38.42 81.43
CA ASN A 485 -35.34 37.17 81.85
C ASN A 485 -34.64 36.50 80.67
N ARG A 486 -33.29 36.45 80.70
CA ARG A 486 -32.50 35.85 79.61
C ARG A 486 -31.24 35.13 80.10
N PRO A 487 -30.83 34.04 79.44
CA PRO A 487 -29.49 33.50 79.62
C PRO A 487 -28.45 34.47 79.02
N ARG A 488 -27.18 34.27 79.39
CA ARG A 488 -26.06 34.94 78.69
C ARG A 488 -26.10 34.55 77.20
N ASN A 489 -26.00 35.53 76.32
CA ASN A 489 -26.07 35.33 74.87
C ASN A 489 -25.11 36.29 74.13
N ILE A 490 -24.88 36.00 72.85
CA ILE A 490 -24.15 36.85 71.90
C ILE A 490 -25.07 37.08 70.71
N ALA A 491 -25.21 38.32 70.27
CA ALA A 491 -26.07 38.69 69.15
C ALA A 491 -25.40 38.35 67.80
N PHE A 492 -26.09 37.57 66.98
CA PHE A 492 -25.77 37.32 65.57
C PHE A 492 -26.92 37.81 64.71
N LEU A 493 -26.66 38.18 63.46
CA LEU A 493 -27.70 38.47 62.50
C LEU A 493 -28.27 37.14 61.97
N TYR A 494 -29.57 36.90 62.11
CA TYR A 494 -30.18 35.72 61.46
C TYR A 494 -30.47 36.01 60.00
N ILE A 495 -29.93 35.16 59.12
CA ILE A 495 -30.15 35.22 57.66
C ILE A 495 -30.66 33.88 57.13
N VAL A 496 -31.33 33.91 55.98
CA VAL A 496 -31.70 32.72 55.20
C VAL A 496 -31.16 32.86 53.79
N ARG A 497 -30.83 31.73 53.17
CA ARG A 497 -30.52 31.69 51.74
C ARG A 497 -31.77 32.05 50.94
N ALA A 498 -31.64 32.94 49.96
CA ALA A 498 -32.76 33.42 49.15
C ALA A 498 -33.13 32.45 48.01
N ALA A 499 -32.15 31.77 47.42
CA ALA A 499 -32.32 30.86 46.28
C ALA A 499 -31.43 29.63 46.37
#